data_AF-A0A7C1E1S6-F1
#
_entry.id   AF-A0A7C1E1S6-F1
#
_cell.length_a   1.000
_cell.length_b   1.000
_cell.length_c   1.000
_cell.angle_alpha   90.00
_cell.angle_beta   90.00
_cell.angle_gamma   90.00
#
_symmetry.space_group_name_H-M   'P 1'
#
loop_
_entity.id
_entity.type
_entity.pdbx_description
1 polymer ?
#
loop_
_entity_poly.entity_id
_entity_poly.type
_entity_poly.pdbx_seq_one_letter_code
_entity_poly.pdbx_strand_id
1 'polypeptide(L)'
;MIRTFIRIFLFASWTLSAGQTPATDPHWQLVLDEPFDTLDPAVWKVAHHFDHYGEPQVYTDRVENIRTSDGALVITARDERYRYKERSAGKEVKRTYDYTSGWIETTEDHYIRYGYLESRIKLPHGTGFWPAFWTFVGDDPARHNSAEIDIFEMLGNYPSTVMGTNLHIGYCDCGENDCDCEYLEDMMCPETDPDILCHQMDVEIPDYENTYHTYAVEWSPSKIIWYVNGKMVRNSANPGIIDPVRIILNLAISPWKLPDRTTPFPSSMHVDYVRLYRLRFDTGDIDTCHYDFSFIPDRVIKTISVGGDSCVNVVPPFTDVTLRATEGIEIRGDFQVPTGAQLYLDVNREE
;
A
#
# COMPACT_ATOMS: atom_id res chain seq x y z
N MET A 1 -47.11 38.57 8.04
CA MET A 1 -46.15 37.85 7.18
C MET A 1 -45.21 37.07 8.08
N ILE A 2 -45.53 35.81 8.35
CA ILE A 2 -44.67 34.90 9.14
C ILE A 2 -43.77 34.21 8.11
N ARG A 3 -42.47 34.52 8.14
CA ARG A 3 -41.46 33.87 7.29
C ARG A 3 -41.06 32.56 7.94
N THR A 4 -41.58 31.46 7.40
CA THR A 4 -41.15 30.09 7.74
C THR A 4 -39.75 29.88 7.17
N PHE A 5 -38.74 29.75 8.03
CA PHE A 5 -37.41 29.31 7.62
C PHE A 5 -37.44 27.80 7.44
N ILE A 6 -37.41 27.34 6.18
CA ILE A 6 -37.16 25.94 5.86
C ILE A 6 -35.66 25.70 6.07
N ARG A 7 -35.31 25.01 7.16
CA ARG A 7 -33.97 24.44 7.35
C ARG A 7 -33.87 23.20 6.48
N ILE A 8 -33.23 23.33 5.33
CA ILE A 8 -32.82 22.18 4.52
C ILE A 8 -31.63 21.56 5.25
N PHE A 9 -31.87 20.45 5.96
CA PHE A 9 -30.78 19.56 6.37
C PHE A 9 -30.36 18.78 5.12
N LEU A 10 -29.25 19.20 4.51
CA LEU A 10 -28.49 18.33 3.61
C LEU A 10 -27.96 17.19 4.47
N PHE A 11 -28.66 16.05 4.46
CA PHE A 11 -28.02 14.79 4.83
C PHE A 11 -26.96 14.53 3.76
N ALA A 12 -25.70 14.80 4.08
CA ALA A 12 -24.61 14.13 3.39
C ALA A 12 -24.83 12.64 3.62
N SER A 13 -25.31 11.92 2.59
CA SER A 13 -25.26 10.48 2.60
C SER A 13 -23.79 10.12 2.56
N TRP A 14 -23.21 9.88 3.73
CA TRP A 14 -21.98 9.12 3.83
C TRP A 14 -22.35 7.70 3.39
N THR A 15 -22.32 7.46 2.09
CA THR A 15 -22.00 6.12 1.61
C THR A 15 -20.55 5.92 2.05
N LEU A 16 -20.34 5.42 3.27
CA LEU A 16 -19.14 4.66 3.56
C LEU A 16 -19.15 3.56 2.50
N SER A 17 -18.37 3.71 1.45
CA SER A 17 -18.07 2.54 0.64
C SER A 17 -17.26 1.64 1.55
N ALA A 18 -17.72 0.41 1.74
CA ALA A 18 -17.02 -0.67 2.41
C ALA A 18 -15.53 -0.66 2.02
N GLY A 19 -14.74 -0.13 2.92
CA GLY A 19 -13.31 -0.03 2.77
C GLY A 19 -12.64 -0.68 3.96
N GLN A 20 -11.54 -1.40 3.71
CA GLN A 20 -10.75 -1.98 4.78
C GLN A 20 -10.14 -0.85 5.60
N THR A 21 -10.49 -0.79 6.89
CA THR A 21 -9.99 0.21 7.84
C THR A 21 -9.54 -0.51 9.11
N PRO A 22 -8.30 -1.07 9.12
CA PRO A 22 -7.80 -1.87 10.24
C PRO A 22 -7.88 -1.18 11.61
N ALA A 23 -7.75 0.15 11.64
CA ALA A 23 -7.84 0.94 12.87
C ALA A 23 -9.18 0.79 13.61
N THR A 24 -10.26 0.46 12.90
CA THR A 24 -11.61 0.26 13.46
C THR A 24 -12.10 -1.17 13.39
N ASP A 25 -11.30 -2.09 12.85
CA ASP A 25 -11.64 -3.50 12.68
C ASP A 25 -10.96 -4.31 13.79
N PRO A 26 -11.74 -4.96 14.69
CA PRO A 26 -11.19 -5.63 15.84
C PRO A 26 -10.36 -6.86 15.45
N HIS A 27 -10.44 -7.40 14.24
CA HIS A 27 -9.57 -8.50 13.84
C HIS A 27 -8.10 -8.07 13.71
N TRP A 28 -7.82 -6.78 13.58
CA TRP A 28 -6.47 -6.26 13.39
C TRP A 28 -5.82 -5.80 14.69
N GLN A 29 -4.51 -5.96 14.74
CA GLN A 29 -3.63 -5.42 15.76
C GLN A 29 -2.58 -4.55 15.09
N LEU A 30 -2.45 -3.30 15.55
CA LEU A 30 -1.36 -2.41 15.16
C LEU A 30 -0.04 -2.96 15.68
N VAL A 31 0.95 -3.12 14.80
CA VAL A 31 2.28 -3.67 15.13
C VAL A 31 3.43 -2.70 14.82
N LEU A 32 3.24 -1.77 13.89
CA LEU A 32 4.13 -0.63 13.64
C LEU A 32 3.25 0.62 13.58
N ASP A 33 3.62 1.66 14.32
CA ASP A 33 2.99 2.97 14.29
C ASP A 33 4.09 4.03 14.23
N GLU A 34 4.36 4.53 13.03
CA GLU A 34 5.34 5.59 12.78
C GLU A 34 4.61 6.89 12.47
N PRO A 35 4.44 7.81 13.43
CA PRO A 35 3.76 9.09 13.23
C PRO A 35 4.70 10.21 12.73
N PHE A 36 6.01 9.94 12.58
CA PHE A 36 7.00 10.92 12.12
C PHE A 36 7.06 12.24 12.91
N ASP A 37 6.79 12.21 14.23
CA ASP A 37 7.18 13.29 15.13
C ASP A 37 8.71 13.51 15.09
N THR A 38 9.44 12.40 15.00
CA THR A 38 10.88 12.32 14.73
C THR A 38 11.15 11.11 13.84
N LEU A 39 12.18 11.16 12.99
CA LEU A 39 12.59 9.99 12.21
C LEU A 39 13.43 9.06 13.10
N ASP A 40 12.88 7.91 13.50
CA ASP A 40 13.57 6.94 14.35
C ASP A 40 14.64 6.17 13.55
N PRO A 41 15.94 6.33 13.84
CA PRO A 41 17.01 5.61 13.13
C PRO A 41 17.07 4.11 13.45
N ALA A 42 16.36 3.64 14.48
CA ALA A 42 16.19 2.20 14.72
C ALA A 42 15.26 1.58 13.66
N VAL A 43 14.29 2.35 13.18
CA VAL A 43 13.30 1.90 12.18
C VAL A 43 13.75 2.26 10.77
N TRP A 44 14.29 3.46 10.54
CA TRP A 44 14.52 4.01 9.21
C TRP A 44 15.99 4.33 8.92
N LYS A 45 16.40 4.06 7.69
CA LYS A 45 17.64 4.52 7.07
C LYS A 45 17.32 5.60 6.05
N VAL A 46 18.06 6.69 6.08
CA VAL A 46 18.00 7.74 5.06
C VAL A 46 19.09 7.49 4.02
N ALA A 47 18.73 7.50 2.74
CA ALA A 47 19.71 7.36 1.69
C ALA A 47 20.56 8.65 1.57
N HIS A 48 21.88 8.50 1.62
CA HIS A 48 22.82 9.60 1.47
C HIS A 48 23.72 9.37 0.26
N HIS A 49 23.67 10.29 -0.71
CA HIS A 49 24.40 10.20 -1.98
C HIS A 49 24.07 8.94 -2.78
N PHE A 50 22.81 8.52 -2.73
CA PHE A 50 22.31 7.35 -3.44
C PHE A 50 21.83 7.71 -4.84
N ASP A 51 22.32 6.97 -5.83
CA ASP A 51 21.97 7.02 -7.24
C ASP A 51 21.18 5.75 -7.57
N HIS A 52 19.87 5.89 -7.76
CA HIS A 52 19.00 4.78 -8.15
C HIS A 52 19.04 4.63 -9.67
N TYR A 53 19.95 3.78 -10.14
CA TYR A 53 20.09 3.38 -11.56
C TYR A 53 20.18 4.53 -12.59
N GLY A 54 20.77 5.67 -12.22
CA GLY A 54 20.96 6.80 -13.14
C GLY A 54 19.76 7.72 -13.26
N GLU A 55 18.86 7.70 -12.28
CA GLU A 55 17.78 8.68 -12.15
C GLU A 55 18.31 10.14 -12.14
N PRO A 56 17.52 11.12 -12.61
CA PRO A 56 17.96 12.51 -12.75
C PRO A 56 18.37 13.19 -11.43
N GLN A 57 17.82 12.74 -10.31
CA GLN A 57 18.10 13.23 -8.96
C GLN A 57 19.06 12.32 -8.20
N VAL A 58 19.81 12.92 -7.27
CA VAL A 58 20.50 12.17 -6.21
C VAL A 58 19.73 12.30 -4.90
N TYR A 59 19.61 11.20 -4.17
CA TYR A 59 19.02 11.21 -2.84
C TYR A 59 20.05 11.65 -1.78
N THR A 60 19.65 12.55 -0.88
CA THR A 60 20.53 13.07 0.17
C THR A 60 19.84 13.08 1.53
N ASP A 61 20.63 13.08 2.60
CA ASP A 61 20.19 13.20 4.00
C ASP A 61 20.10 14.66 4.49
N ARG A 62 20.22 15.61 3.57
CA ARG A 62 20.16 17.03 3.92
C ARG A 62 18.76 17.40 4.39
N VAL A 63 18.68 18.29 5.37
CA VAL A 63 17.41 18.80 5.92
C VAL A 63 16.53 19.46 4.85
N GLU A 64 17.11 19.96 3.77
CA GLU A 64 16.38 20.52 2.62
C GLU A 64 15.64 19.46 1.80
N ASN A 65 16.08 18.20 1.84
CA ASN A 65 15.48 17.09 1.10
C ASN A 65 14.67 16.16 1.99
N ILE A 66 15.05 16.01 3.26
CA ILE A 66 14.33 15.13 4.19
C ILE A 66 14.39 15.62 5.62
N ARG A 67 13.22 15.73 6.24
CA ARG A 67 13.06 16.16 7.63
C ARG A 67 11.69 15.75 8.15
N THR A 68 11.53 15.67 9.46
CA THR A 68 10.20 15.71 10.08
C THR A 68 9.80 17.16 10.37
N SER A 69 8.52 17.48 10.21
CA SER A 69 7.94 18.80 10.48
C SER A 69 6.46 18.64 10.77
N ASP A 70 5.98 19.23 11.86
CA ASP A 70 4.55 19.32 12.16
C ASP A 70 3.81 17.95 12.19
N GLY A 71 4.47 16.92 12.72
CA GLY A 71 3.92 15.56 12.82
C GLY A 71 3.87 14.81 11.48
N ALA A 72 4.74 15.17 10.54
CA ALA A 72 4.86 14.47 9.26
C ALA A 72 6.32 14.40 8.81
N LEU A 73 6.67 13.34 8.10
CA LEU A 73 7.87 13.28 7.28
C LEU A 73 7.65 14.11 6.01
N VAL A 74 8.64 14.93 5.66
CA VAL A 74 8.63 15.80 4.49
C VAL A 74 9.81 15.43 3.59
N ILE A 75 9.51 14.80 2.46
CA ILE A 75 10.49 14.47 1.41
C ILE A 75 10.37 15.51 0.31
N THR A 76 11.44 16.24 0.01
CA THR A 76 11.42 17.41 -0.88
C THR A 76 12.37 17.24 -2.05
N ALA A 77 11.81 17.32 -3.25
CA ALA A 77 12.58 17.41 -4.49
C ALA A 77 12.93 18.86 -4.79
N ARG A 78 14.14 19.08 -5.30
CA ARG A 78 14.70 20.41 -5.56
C ARG A 78 15.42 20.41 -6.91
N ASP A 79 15.11 21.40 -7.73
CA ASP A 79 15.93 21.79 -8.88
C ASP A 79 17.16 22.56 -8.35
N GLU A 80 18.23 21.82 -8.12
CA GLU A 80 19.50 22.37 -7.70
C GLU A 80 20.66 21.52 -8.20
N ARG A 81 21.64 22.19 -8.78
CA ARG A 81 22.86 21.52 -9.21
C ARG A 81 23.67 21.05 -8.01
N TYR A 82 23.69 19.75 -7.79
CA TYR A 82 24.40 19.13 -6.67
C TYR A 82 25.59 18.31 -7.15
N ARG A 83 26.73 18.46 -6.47
CA ARG A 83 27.96 17.73 -6.79
C ARG A 83 28.55 17.14 -5.53
N TYR A 84 28.79 15.83 -5.55
CA TYR A 84 29.51 15.14 -4.49
C TYR A 84 30.66 14.31 -5.05
N LYS A 85 31.53 13.89 -4.14
CA LYS A 85 32.67 13.03 -4.43
C LYS A 85 32.36 11.65 -3.89
N GLU A 86 32.24 10.69 -4.79
CA GLU A 86 32.10 9.29 -4.45
C GLU A 86 33.49 8.65 -4.42
N ARG A 87 33.77 7.81 -3.42
CA ARG A 87 34.94 6.93 -3.44
C ARG A 87 34.47 5.52 -3.77
N SER A 88 34.77 5.06 -4.98
CA SER A 88 34.51 3.68 -5.40
C SER A 88 35.81 3.04 -5.89
N ALA A 89 36.10 1.83 -5.44
CA ALA A 89 37.32 1.07 -5.76
C ALA A 89 38.64 1.89 -5.62
N GLY A 90 38.73 2.75 -4.60
CA GLY A 90 39.90 3.58 -4.33
C GLY A 90 40.10 4.77 -5.26
N LYS A 91 39.18 5.02 -6.21
CA LYS A 91 39.18 6.20 -7.10
C LYS A 91 38.11 7.20 -6.65
N GLU A 92 38.46 8.47 -6.68
CA GLU A 92 37.51 9.57 -6.47
C GLU A 92 36.80 9.85 -7.80
N VAL A 93 35.48 9.65 -7.83
CA VAL A 93 34.62 10.02 -8.95
C VAL A 93 33.77 11.20 -8.52
N LYS A 94 33.73 12.25 -9.34
CA LYS A 94 32.86 13.40 -9.11
C LYS A 94 31.59 13.19 -9.91
N ARG A 95 30.45 13.11 -9.23
CA ARG A 95 29.13 13.06 -9.86
C ARG A 95 28.43 14.40 -9.73
N THR A 96 27.61 14.75 -10.71
CA THR A 96 26.82 15.99 -10.70
C THR A 96 25.41 15.63 -11.13
N TYR A 97 24.44 16.08 -10.36
CA TYR A 97 23.01 15.91 -10.61
C TYR A 97 22.38 17.30 -10.72
N ASP A 98 21.32 17.39 -11.52
CA ASP A 98 20.55 18.62 -11.68
C ASP A 98 19.42 18.72 -10.64
N TYR A 99 19.12 17.62 -9.95
CA TYR A 99 18.10 17.55 -8.92
C TYR A 99 18.62 16.85 -7.65
N THR A 100 18.03 17.19 -6.52
CA THR A 100 18.18 16.45 -5.26
C THR A 100 16.82 16.06 -4.72
N SER A 101 16.74 14.93 -4.01
CA SER A 101 15.53 14.50 -3.33
C SER A 101 15.84 13.66 -2.08
N GLY A 102 14.83 13.04 -1.49
CA GLY A 102 14.96 12.15 -0.33
C GLY A 102 14.39 10.75 -0.60
N TRP A 103 14.97 9.79 0.12
CA TRP A 103 14.60 8.38 0.14
C TRP A 103 14.82 7.88 1.56
N ILE A 104 13.83 7.16 2.09
CA ILE A 104 13.99 6.36 3.30
C ILE A 104 13.56 4.94 3.05
N GLU A 105 14.18 4.04 3.79
CA GLU A 105 13.80 2.63 3.84
C GLU A 105 13.94 2.09 5.25
N THR A 106 13.20 1.04 5.57
CA THR A 106 13.32 0.40 6.89
C THR A 106 14.69 -0.27 7.08
N THR A 107 15.17 -0.31 8.32
CA THR A 107 16.30 -1.16 8.72
C THR A 107 15.93 -2.65 8.59
N GLU A 108 16.94 -3.53 8.52
CA GLU A 108 16.73 -4.98 8.34
C GLU A 108 15.88 -5.60 9.46
N ASP A 109 15.99 -5.09 10.70
CA ASP A 109 15.19 -5.54 11.83
C ASP A 109 13.69 -5.19 11.73
N HIS A 110 13.34 -4.32 10.77
CA HIS A 110 11.98 -3.84 10.52
C HIS A 110 11.43 -4.27 9.17
N TYR A 111 12.05 -5.27 8.52
CA TYR A 111 11.46 -5.88 7.33
C TYR A 111 10.15 -6.56 7.72
N ILE A 112 9.15 -6.41 6.86
CA ILE A 112 7.80 -6.87 7.12
C ILE A 112 7.49 -8.08 6.26
N ARG A 113 6.64 -8.97 6.80
CA ARG A 113 6.03 -10.05 6.05
C ARG A 113 4.56 -10.10 6.38
N TYR A 114 3.72 -10.03 5.35
CA TYR A 114 2.26 -10.02 5.43
C TYR A 114 1.68 -8.90 6.32
N GLY A 115 0.36 -8.80 6.32
CA GLY A 115 -0.41 -7.82 7.09
C GLY A 115 -0.99 -6.73 6.21
N TYR A 116 -1.52 -5.69 6.87
CA TYR A 116 -2.03 -4.50 6.21
C TYR A 116 -1.04 -3.35 6.44
N LEU A 117 -0.31 -2.99 5.39
CA LEU A 117 0.61 -1.87 5.39
C LEU A 117 -0.09 -0.65 4.80
N GLU A 118 -0.16 0.44 5.57
CA GLU A 118 -0.82 1.69 5.17
C GLU A 118 0.09 2.89 5.41
N SER A 119 -0.01 3.88 4.53
CA SER A 119 0.50 5.20 4.79
C SER A 119 -0.49 6.29 4.38
N ARG A 120 -0.54 7.37 5.16
CA ARG A 120 -1.35 8.56 4.84
C ARG A 120 -0.46 9.65 4.27
N ILE A 121 -0.65 9.97 3.00
CA ILE A 121 0.30 10.77 2.22
C ILE A 121 -0.43 11.86 1.43
N LYS A 122 0.18 13.04 1.37
CA LYS A 122 -0.16 14.13 0.44
C LYS A 122 0.99 14.30 -0.54
N LEU A 123 0.70 14.25 -1.84
CA LEU A 123 1.70 14.09 -2.89
C LEU A 123 2.00 15.43 -3.60
N PRO A 124 3.22 15.62 -4.14
CA PRO A 124 3.54 16.83 -4.89
C PRO A 124 2.86 16.83 -6.26
N HIS A 125 2.34 17.98 -6.69
CA HIS A 125 1.85 18.16 -8.06
C HIS A 125 2.94 18.73 -8.97
N GLY A 126 3.12 18.15 -10.16
CA GLY A 126 3.96 18.73 -11.21
C GLY A 126 4.48 17.69 -12.19
N THR A 127 4.72 18.12 -13.43
CA THR A 127 5.35 17.27 -14.45
C THR A 127 6.69 16.75 -13.95
N GLY A 128 6.91 15.44 -14.10
CA GLY A 128 8.20 14.79 -13.84
C GLY A 128 8.45 14.39 -12.39
N PHE A 129 7.60 14.76 -11.42
CA PHE A 129 7.68 14.13 -10.09
C PHE A 129 7.25 12.68 -10.15
N TRP A 130 7.96 11.83 -9.42
CA TRP A 130 7.66 10.40 -9.30
C TRP A 130 7.73 9.95 -7.84
N PRO A 131 6.73 10.33 -7.00
CA PRO A 131 6.61 9.81 -5.65
C PRO A 131 6.22 8.32 -5.67
N ALA A 132 6.71 7.57 -4.68
CA ALA A 132 6.37 6.17 -4.50
C ALA A 132 6.29 5.77 -3.02
N PHE A 133 5.42 4.81 -2.74
CA PHE A 133 5.37 4.03 -1.50
C PHE A 133 5.30 2.56 -1.89
N TRP A 134 6.33 1.82 -1.52
CA TRP A 134 6.57 0.51 -2.08
C TRP A 134 7.37 -0.35 -1.11
N THR A 135 7.51 -1.62 -1.46
CA THR A 135 8.31 -2.57 -0.70
C THR A 135 9.25 -3.32 -1.61
N PHE A 136 10.39 -3.71 -1.08
CA PHE A 136 11.37 -4.46 -1.84
C PHE A 136 12.14 -5.44 -0.96
N VAL A 137 12.38 -6.65 -1.47
CA VAL A 137 13.15 -7.66 -0.73
C VAL A 137 14.66 -7.32 -0.72
N GLY A 138 15.18 -6.75 -1.81
CA GLY A 138 16.61 -6.46 -2.01
C GLY A 138 17.28 -7.35 -3.08
N ASP A 139 18.38 -6.86 -3.66
CA ASP A 139 19.13 -7.49 -4.78
C ASP A 139 20.01 -8.69 -4.35
N ASP A 140 19.46 -9.67 -3.65
CA ASP A 140 20.20 -10.89 -3.31
C ASP A 140 19.91 -11.98 -4.37
N PRO A 141 20.88 -12.28 -5.25
CA PRO A 141 20.69 -13.24 -6.34
C PRO A 141 20.48 -14.68 -5.86
N ALA A 142 20.76 -15.00 -4.59
CA ALA A 142 20.45 -16.31 -4.02
C ALA A 142 18.98 -16.47 -3.56
N ARG A 143 18.18 -15.39 -3.64
CA ARG A 143 16.76 -15.41 -3.27
C ARG A 143 15.94 -15.89 -4.46
N HIS A 144 15.17 -16.94 -4.22
CA HIS A 144 14.33 -17.60 -5.21
C HIS A 144 13.01 -16.82 -5.45
N ASN A 145 12.91 -15.57 -5.00
CA ASN A 145 11.66 -14.79 -4.96
C ASN A 145 11.93 -13.29 -4.76
N SER A 146 12.68 -12.69 -5.68
CA SER A 146 12.87 -11.24 -5.66
C SER A 146 11.52 -10.57 -5.88
N ALA A 147 11.02 -9.80 -4.92
CA ALA A 147 9.69 -9.22 -4.99
C ALA A 147 9.70 -7.72 -4.67
N GLU A 148 8.96 -6.98 -5.49
CA GLU A 148 8.63 -5.57 -5.33
C GLU A 148 7.11 -5.44 -5.33
N ILE A 149 6.57 -4.81 -4.28
CA ILE A 149 5.14 -4.49 -4.22
C ILE A 149 5.03 -2.97 -4.17
N ASP A 150 4.54 -2.38 -5.24
CA ASP A 150 4.30 -0.95 -5.34
C ASP A 150 2.89 -0.64 -4.86
N ILE A 151 2.79 -0.14 -3.63
CA ILE A 151 1.50 0.25 -3.04
C ILE A 151 0.93 1.43 -3.83
N PHE A 152 1.78 2.41 -4.16
CA PHE A 152 1.49 3.36 -5.22
C PHE A 152 2.77 3.90 -5.85
N GLU A 153 2.64 4.28 -7.12
CA GLU A 153 3.55 5.16 -7.83
C GLU A 153 2.76 6.22 -8.58
N MET A 154 3.26 7.46 -8.65
CA MET A 154 2.74 8.43 -9.62
C MET A 154 3.79 8.66 -10.68
N LEU A 155 3.64 7.99 -11.82
CA LEU A 155 4.60 8.08 -12.90
C LEU A 155 4.57 9.51 -13.49
N GLY A 156 5.68 10.24 -13.36
CA GLY A 156 5.75 11.66 -13.74
C GLY A 156 5.43 11.97 -15.21
N ASN A 157 5.34 10.94 -16.06
CA ASN A 157 4.91 11.02 -17.46
C ASN A 157 3.39 10.97 -17.70
N TYR A 158 2.61 10.42 -16.76
CA TYR A 158 1.15 10.32 -16.81
C TYR A 158 0.48 11.63 -16.35
N PRO A 159 -0.84 11.81 -16.55
CA PRO A 159 -1.55 12.90 -15.89
C PRO A 159 -1.25 12.86 -14.41
N SER A 160 -0.93 14.01 -13.83
CA SER A 160 -0.46 14.08 -12.45
C SER A 160 -1.51 13.60 -11.45
N THR A 161 -2.74 13.28 -11.84
CA THR A 161 -3.84 12.76 -11.01
C THR A 161 -3.96 11.23 -11.01
N VAL A 162 -3.15 10.52 -11.79
CA VAL A 162 -3.22 9.07 -11.94
C VAL A 162 -2.10 8.43 -11.13
N MET A 163 -2.46 7.54 -10.21
CA MET A 163 -1.52 6.64 -9.55
C MET A 163 -1.57 5.26 -10.20
N GLY A 164 -0.41 4.63 -10.33
CA GLY A 164 -0.28 3.21 -10.64
C GLY A 164 -0.03 2.38 -9.38
N THR A 165 -0.26 1.08 -9.49
CA THR A 165 0.17 0.05 -8.54
C THR A 165 0.89 -1.02 -9.35
N ASN A 166 1.94 -1.63 -8.81
CA ASN A 166 2.71 -2.61 -9.55
C ASN A 166 3.18 -3.78 -8.66
N LEU A 167 3.60 -4.85 -9.32
CA LEU A 167 4.13 -6.05 -8.72
C LEU A 167 5.25 -6.59 -9.61
N HIS A 168 6.49 -6.54 -9.12
CA HIS A 168 7.64 -7.09 -9.83
C HIS A 168 8.12 -8.37 -9.15
N ILE A 169 8.36 -9.41 -9.94
CA ILE A 169 8.80 -10.70 -9.42
C ILE A 169 9.97 -11.20 -10.26
N GLY A 170 11.12 -11.35 -9.64
CA GLY A 170 12.27 -12.06 -10.18
C GLY A 170 12.31 -13.48 -9.62
N TYR A 171 12.21 -14.47 -10.49
CA TYR A 171 12.45 -15.86 -10.12
C TYR A 171 13.87 -16.25 -10.55
N CYS A 172 14.75 -16.46 -9.58
CA CYS A 172 16.09 -16.99 -9.83
C CYS A 172 16.13 -18.46 -9.44
N ASP A 173 16.36 -19.34 -10.42
CA ASP A 173 16.74 -20.74 -10.17
C ASP A 173 18.26 -20.82 -10.15
N CYS A 174 18.82 -20.91 -8.95
CA CYS A 174 20.27 -21.00 -8.76
C CYS A 174 20.69 -22.47 -8.60
N GLY A 175 21.30 -23.00 -9.66
CA GLY A 175 22.07 -24.25 -9.58
C GLY A 175 23.38 -24.08 -8.80
N GLU A 176 24.18 -25.15 -8.72
CA GLU A 176 25.42 -25.17 -7.93
C GLU A 176 26.52 -24.21 -8.44
N ASN A 177 26.41 -23.69 -9.67
CA ASN A 177 27.43 -22.84 -10.30
C ASN A 177 26.89 -21.69 -11.20
N ASP A 178 25.58 -21.55 -11.37
CA ASP A 178 24.96 -20.53 -12.23
C ASP A 178 23.53 -20.22 -11.77
N CYS A 179 23.11 -18.97 -11.89
CA CYS A 179 21.76 -18.52 -11.56
C CYS A 179 21.07 -18.06 -12.84
N ASP A 180 20.01 -18.76 -13.25
CA ASP A 180 19.13 -18.30 -14.32
C ASP A 180 17.99 -17.50 -13.68
N CYS A 181 18.01 -16.19 -13.90
CA CYS A 181 17.03 -15.27 -13.33
C CYS A 181 16.05 -14.83 -14.42
N GLU A 182 14.82 -15.29 -14.32
CA GLU A 182 13.70 -14.79 -15.11
C GLU A 182 13.07 -13.61 -14.35
N TYR A 183 13.28 -12.40 -14.86
CA TYR A 183 12.58 -11.21 -14.37
C TYR A 183 11.23 -11.16 -15.06
N LEU A 184 10.19 -11.51 -14.30
CA LEU A 184 8.82 -11.38 -14.73
C LEU A 184 8.30 -10.03 -14.28
N GLU A 185 8.42 -9.03 -15.16
CA GLU A 185 7.59 -7.84 -15.07
C GLU A 185 6.16 -8.24 -15.48
N ASP A 186 5.19 -7.98 -14.61
CA ASP A 186 3.76 -8.00 -14.96
C ASP A 186 3.14 -9.37 -15.35
N MET A 187 3.76 -10.52 -15.01
CA MET A 187 3.13 -11.84 -15.21
C MET A 187 2.20 -12.24 -14.05
N MET A 188 1.02 -11.63 -13.97
CA MET A 188 -0.12 -12.30 -13.34
C MET A 188 -1.46 -12.06 -14.05
N CYS A 189 -1.43 -11.72 -15.34
CA CYS A 189 -2.67 -11.78 -16.11
C CYS A 189 -2.52 -12.40 -17.49
N PRO A 190 -3.23 -13.52 -17.76
CA PRO A 190 -3.47 -13.92 -19.13
C PRO A 190 -4.19 -12.77 -19.84
N GLU A 191 -3.71 -12.37 -21.02
CA GLU A 191 -4.39 -11.40 -21.91
C GLU A 191 -5.88 -11.77 -22.20
N THR A 192 -6.30 -12.97 -21.81
CA THR A 192 -7.61 -13.56 -22.09
C THR A 192 -8.65 -13.42 -20.99
N ASP A 193 -8.34 -12.84 -19.82
CA ASP A 193 -9.33 -12.64 -18.75
C ASP A 193 -9.61 -11.15 -18.44
N PRO A 194 -10.67 -10.56 -19.02
CA PRO A 194 -11.01 -9.16 -18.80
C PRO A 194 -11.67 -8.86 -17.44
N ASP A 195 -11.96 -9.88 -16.62
CA ASP A 195 -12.65 -9.72 -15.33
C ASP A 195 -11.69 -9.70 -14.12
N ILE A 196 -10.38 -9.83 -14.35
CA ILE A 196 -9.35 -9.72 -13.29
C ILE A 196 -8.74 -8.31 -13.31
N LEU A 197 -8.87 -7.60 -12.20
CA LEU A 197 -8.24 -6.30 -11.90
C LEU A 197 -6.73 -6.47 -11.64
N CYS A 198 -5.98 -6.98 -12.62
CA CYS A 198 -4.58 -7.42 -12.46
C CYS A 198 -3.55 -6.52 -13.14
N HIS A 199 -3.93 -5.69 -14.12
CA HIS A 199 -3.00 -4.73 -14.72
C HIS A 199 -2.67 -3.61 -13.73
N GLN A 200 -1.60 -2.87 -13.98
CA GLN A 200 -1.39 -1.55 -13.39
C GLN A 200 -2.71 -0.79 -13.42
N MET A 201 -3.33 -0.62 -12.25
CA MET A 201 -4.57 0.11 -12.16
C MET A 201 -4.25 1.57 -11.99
N ASP A 202 -4.45 2.30 -13.08
CA ASP A 202 -4.46 3.75 -13.11
C ASP A 202 -5.69 4.22 -12.32
N VAL A 203 -5.48 4.57 -11.05
CA VAL A 203 -6.52 5.11 -10.16
C VAL A 203 -6.45 6.63 -10.19
N GLU A 204 -7.56 7.28 -10.52
CA GLU A 204 -7.67 8.73 -10.37
C GLU A 204 -7.78 9.11 -8.89
N ILE A 205 -6.87 9.96 -8.43
CA ILE A 205 -6.88 10.52 -7.08
C ILE A 205 -7.18 12.01 -7.17
N PRO A 206 -8.43 12.44 -6.94
CA PRO A 206 -8.76 13.85 -6.99
C PRO A 206 -8.15 14.58 -5.78
N ASP A 207 -7.60 15.78 -6.01
CA ASP A 207 -7.13 16.71 -4.97
C ASP A 207 -5.99 16.17 -4.08
N TYR A 208 -5.19 15.24 -4.62
CA TYR A 208 -4.06 14.60 -3.94
C TYR A 208 -2.98 15.58 -3.48
N GLU A 209 -2.91 16.75 -4.12
CA GLU A 209 -1.89 17.76 -3.87
C GLU A 209 -2.26 18.68 -2.71
N ASN A 210 -3.55 18.83 -2.43
CA ASN A 210 -4.06 19.67 -1.35
C ASN A 210 -4.51 18.85 -0.13
N THR A 211 -4.85 17.58 -0.33
CA THR A 211 -5.39 16.71 0.73
C THR A 211 -4.59 15.42 0.90
N TYR A 212 -4.64 14.88 2.11
CA TYR A 212 -4.02 13.59 2.40
C TYR A 212 -4.97 12.46 2.02
N HIS A 213 -4.42 11.41 1.42
CA HIS A 213 -5.09 10.16 1.11
C HIS A 213 -4.40 9.01 1.84
N THR A 214 -5.11 7.92 2.12
CA THR A 214 -4.47 6.68 2.57
C THR A 214 -4.22 5.75 1.39
N TYR A 215 -3.03 5.16 1.37
CA TYR A 215 -2.58 4.18 0.38
C TYR A 215 -2.15 2.95 1.15
N ALA A 216 -2.66 1.78 0.77
CA ALA A 216 -2.39 0.57 1.53
C ALA A 216 -2.36 -0.70 0.68
N VAL A 217 -1.71 -1.73 1.24
CA VAL A 217 -1.77 -3.09 0.74
C VAL A 217 -2.10 -4.07 1.89
N GLU A 218 -3.08 -4.95 1.67
CA GLU A 218 -3.29 -6.17 2.46
C GLU A 218 -2.55 -7.31 1.76
N TRP A 219 -1.45 -7.77 2.37
CA TRP A 219 -0.63 -8.84 1.84
C TRP A 219 -0.72 -10.07 2.75
N SER A 220 -0.93 -11.23 2.13
CA SER A 220 -1.06 -12.52 2.80
C SER A 220 -0.54 -13.66 1.94
N PRO A 221 -0.41 -14.89 2.46
CA PRO A 221 0.06 -16.02 1.67
C PRO A 221 -0.77 -16.30 0.40
N SER A 222 -2.07 -15.98 0.40
CA SER A 222 -2.97 -16.31 -0.71
C SER A 222 -3.28 -15.13 -1.64
N LYS A 223 -3.21 -13.89 -1.16
CA LYS A 223 -3.66 -12.70 -1.91
C LYS A 223 -2.92 -11.42 -1.53
N ILE A 224 -2.97 -10.47 -2.46
CA ILE A 224 -2.50 -9.09 -2.30
C ILE A 224 -3.62 -8.16 -2.77
N ILE A 225 -4.05 -7.25 -1.91
CA ILE A 225 -5.14 -6.31 -2.19
C ILE A 225 -4.64 -4.88 -1.95
N TRP A 226 -4.81 -4.00 -2.92
CA TRP A 226 -4.47 -2.58 -2.80
C TRP A 226 -5.69 -1.75 -2.46
N TYR A 227 -5.48 -0.72 -1.65
CA TYR A 227 -6.52 0.17 -1.19
C TYR A 227 -6.11 1.64 -1.32
N VAL A 228 -7.09 2.46 -1.66
CA VAL A 228 -7.00 3.93 -1.60
C VAL A 228 -8.17 4.43 -0.76
N ASN A 229 -7.89 5.20 0.30
CA ASN A 229 -8.90 5.70 1.23
C ASN A 229 -9.77 4.56 1.78
N GLY A 230 -9.13 3.43 2.09
CA GLY A 230 -9.76 2.18 2.51
C GLY A 230 -10.49 1.42 1.39
N LYS A 231 -10.78 2.01 0.22
CA LYS A 231 -11.50 1.34 -0.86
C LYS A 231 -10.56 0.42 -1.64
N MET A 232 -10.98 -0.82 -1.87
CA MET A 232 -10.23 -1.74 -2.72
C MET A 232 -10.12 -1.16 -4.12
N VAL A 233 -8.89 -1.05 -4.62
CA VAL A 233 -8.61 -0.61 -5.99
C VAL A 233 -8.05 -1.74 -6.84
N ARG A 234 -7.28 -2.68 -6.28
CA ARG A 234 -6.73 -3.84 -7.00
C ARG A 234 -6.79 -5.08 -6.12
N ASN A 235 -6.98 -6.25 -6.70
CA ASN A 235 -6.94 -7.53 -5.99
C ASN A 235 -6.26 -8.58 -6.88
N SER A 236 -5.25 -9.26 -6.35
CA SER A 236 -4.51 -10.32 -7.01
C SER A 236 -4.31 -11.50 -6.07
N ALA A 237 -4.21 -12.70 -6.65
CA ALA A 237 -3.60 -13.82 -5.92
C ALA A 237 -2.14 -13.46 -5.57
N ASN A 238 -1.64 -13.92 -4.42
CA ASN A 238 -0.23 -13.80 -4.11
C ASN A 238 0.53 -14.83 -4.98
N PRO A 239 1.46 -14.41 -5.86
CA PRO A 239 2.22 -15.31 -6.74
C PRO A 239 3.21 -16.22 -6.01
N GLY A 240 3.29 -16.12 -4.69
CA GLY A 240 4.25 -16.85 -3.87
C GLY A 240 5.28 -15.95 -3.22
N ILE A 241 5.02 -14.63 -3.10
CA ILE A 241 5.86 -13.69 -2.35
C ILE A 241 5.77 -14.06 -0.87
N ILE A 242 6.89 -14.56 -0.33
CA ILE A 242 7.00 -15.07 1.05
C ILE A 242 8.14 -14.42 1.85
N ASP A 243 9.10 -13.80 1.17
CA ASP A 243 10.27 -13.23 1.82
C ASP A 243 9.93 -11.89 2.49
N PRO A 244 10.51 -11.58 3.68
CA PRO A 244 10.34 -10.27 4.29
C PRO A 244 10.88 -9.15 3.40
N VAL A 245 10.12 -8.06 3.28
CA VAL A 245 10.44 -6.90 2.43
C VAL A 245 10.68 -5.66 3.28
N ARG A 246 11.55 -4.77 2.81
CA ARG A 246 11.74 -3.44 3.40
C ARG A 246 10.66 -2.50 2.89
N ILE A 247 10.24 -1.55 3.71
CA ILE A 247 9.32 -0.49 3.32
C ILE A 247 10.14 0.69 2.78
N ILE A 248 9.73 1.28 1.66
CA ILE A 248 10.43 2.39 1.01
C ILE A 248 9.46 3.55 0.75
N LEU A 249 9.93 4.77 1.03
CA LEU A 249 9.28 6.03 0.66
C LEU A 249 10.30 6.95 -0.01
N ASN A 250 10.01 7.39 -1.23
CA ASN A 250 10.87 8.31 -1.96
C ASN A 250 10.07 9.25 -2.86
N LEU A 251 10.74 10.32 -3.27
CA LEU A 251 10.25 11.24 -4.30
C LEU A 251 11.28 11.31 -5.43
N ALA A 252 11.10 10.48 -6.46
CA ALA A 252 11.97 10.48 -7.62
C ALA A 252 11.63 11.60 -8.62
N ILE A 253 12.51 11.77 -9.61
CA ILE A 253 12.25 12.53 -10.84
C ILE A 253 12.22 11.54 -12.00
N SER A 254 11.17 11.57 -12.81
CA SER A 254 11.04 10.65 -13.95
C SER A 254 12.13 10.91 -15.00
N PRO A 255 12.91 9.88 -15.41
CA PRO A 255 13.86 10.00 -16.50
C PRO A 255 13.16 10.12 -17.88
N TRP A 256 11.90 9.68 -17.98
CA TRP A 256 11.15 9.65 -19.25
C TRP A 256 10.36 10.92 -19.52
N LYS A 257 10.00 11.67 -18.47
CA LYS A 257 9.44 13.02 -18.60
C LYS A 257 10.05 13.92 -17.53
N LEU A 258 11.11 14.61 -17.93
CA LEU A 258 11.78 15.54 -17.04
C LEU A 258 10.85 16.71 -16.65
N PRO A 259 11.09 17.33 -15.48
CA PRO A 259 10.46 18.58 -15.09
C PRO A 259 10.59 19.65 -16.17
N ASP A 260 9.55 20.47 -16.30
CA ASP A 260 9.53 21.59 -17.22
C ASP A 260 9.38 22.93 -16.47
N ARG A 261 9.31 24.05 -17.20
CA ARG A 261 9.20 25.40 -16.62
C ARG A 261 7.95 25.62 -15.76
N THR A 262 6.98 24.71 -15.80
CA THR A 262 5.74 24.73 -15.02
C THR A 262 5.81 23.82 -13.79
N THR A 263 6.83 22.96 -13.68
CA THR A 263 7.04 22.13 -12.50
C THR A 263 7.42 23.01 -11.31
N PRO A 264 6.65 22.98 -10.22
CA PRO A 264 6.93 23.81 -9.06
C PRO A 264 8.11 23.22 -8.28
N PHE A 265 9.20 23.97 -8.13
CA PHE A 265 10.30 23.62 -7.22
C PHE A 265 10.51 24.71 -6.16
N PRO A 266 10.87 24.34 -4.91
CA PRO A 266 10.84 22.98 -4.39
C PRO A 266 9.41 22.43 -4.25
N SER A 267 9.24 21.12 -4.28
CA SER A 267 7.96 20.46 -4.01
C SER A 267 8.15 19.23 -3.14
N SER A 268 7.12 18.89 -2.36
CA SER A 268 7.25 17.95 -1.26
C SER A 268 6.15 16.88 -1.25
N MET A 269 6.56 15.65 -0.95
CA MET A 269 5.72 14.57 -0.48
C MET A 269 5.65 14.64 1.05
N HIS A 270 4.43 14.68 1.60
CA HIS A 270 4.19 14.74 3.03
C HIS A 270 3.58 13.43 3.50
N VAL A 271 4.26 12.74 4.41
CA VAL A 271 3.84 11.45 4.97
C VAL A 271 3.45 11.67 6.42
N ASP A 272 2.17 11.52 6.72
CA ASP A 272 1.60 11.69 8.07
C ASP A 272 1.93 10.49 8.96
N TYR A 273 1.79 9.27 8.44
CA TYR A 273 2.20 8.07 9.16
C TYR A 273 2.54 6.90 8.23
N VAL A 274 3.26 5.92 8.75
CA VAL A 274 3.30 4.55 8.25
C VAL A 274 2.80 3.62 9.34
N ARG A 275 1.85 2.74 9.00
CA ARG A 275 1.27 1.77 9.93
C ARG A 275 1.26 0.38 9.34
N LEU A 276 1.62 -0.60 10.16
CA LEU A 276 1.46 -2.02 9.84
C LEU A 276 0.48 -2.63 10.84
N TYR A 277 -0.49 -3.37 10.32
CA TYR A 277 -1.40 -4.17 11.13
C TYR A 277 -1.23 -5.66 10.81
N ARG A 278 -1.43 -6.50 11.81
CA ARG A 278 -1.53 -7.96 11.65
C ARG A 278 -2.88 -8.46 12.12
N LEU A 279 -3.35 -9.52 11.48
CA LEU A 279 -4.53 -10.22 11.94
C LEU A 279 -4.26 -10.90 13.28
N ARG A 280 -5.25 -10.83 14.16
CA ARG A 280 -5.32 -11.65 15.37
C ARG A 280 -6.06 -12.92 15.00
N PHE A 281 -5.44 -14.06 15.22
CA PHE A 281 -6.04 -15.35 14.91
C PHE A 281 -6.61 -16.02 16.16
N ASP A 282 -7.64 -16.83 15.94
CA ASP A 282 -8.20 -17.80 16.86
C ASP A 282 -8.21 -19.18 16.17
N THR A 283 -7.94 -20.22 16.94
CA THR A 283 -7.98 -21.62 16.50
C THR A 283 -9.38 -22.23 16.55
N GLY A 284 -10.36 -21.50 17.11
CA GLY A 284 -11.74 -21.96 17.27
C GLY A 284 -12.51 -22.04 15.96
N ASP A 285 -13.59 -22.83 15.98
CA ASP A 285 -14.55 -22.94 14.90
C ASP A 285 -15.89 -22.34 15.34
N ILE A 286 -16.58 -21.67 14.42
CA ILE A 286 -17.99 -21.28 14.58
C ILE A 286 -18.82 -22.24 13.74
N ASP A 287 -19.70 -22.99 14.39
CA ASP A 287 -20.74 -23.78 13.72
C ASP A 287 -22.10 -23.44 14.33
N THR A 288 -22.94 -22.72 13.58
CA THR A 288 -24.25 -22.28 14.07
C THR A 288 -25.33 -22.31 13.00
N CYS A 289 -26.54 -22.70 13.39
CA CYS A 289 -27.73 -22.58 12.54
C CYS A 289 -28.13 -21.11 12.33
N HIS A 290 -28.01 -20.27 13.36
CA HIS A 290 -28.37 -18.84 13.30
C HIS A 290 -27.17 -18.00 13.74
N TYR A 291 -26.59 -17.25 12.81
CA TYR A 291 -25.47 -16.37 13.08
C TYR A 291 -25.96 -15.04 13.66
N ASP A 292 -25.34 -14.59 14.75
CA ASP A 292 -25.59 -13.27 15.31
C ASP A 292 -24.69 -12.24 14.61
N PHE A 293 -25.23 -11.58 13.59
CA PHE A 293 -24.51 -10.53 12.83
C PHE A 293 -24.20 -9.27 13.65
N SER A 294 -24.72 -9.14 14.88
CA SER A 294 -24.33 -8.05 15.80
C SER A 294 -23.04 -8.37 16.56
N PHE A 295 -22.63 -9.64 16.59
CA PHE A 295 -21.39 -10.09 17.19
C PHE A 295 -20.32 -10.27 16.12
N ILE A 296 -19.29 -9.43 16.17
CA ILE A 296 -18.09 -9.57 15.35
C ILE A 296 -16.99 -10.10 16.26
N PRO A 297 -16.44 -11.31 16.03
CA PRO A 297 -15.29 -11.80 16.75
C PRO A 297 -14.14 -10.79 16.72
N ASP A 298 -13.37 -10.69 17.80
CA ASP A 298 -12.18 -9.81 17.84
C ASP A 298 -10.92 -10.49 17.28
N ARG A 299 -11.09 -11.63 16.63
CA ARG A 299 -10.07 -12.53 16.07
C ARG A 299 -10.63 -13.28 14.87
N VAL A 300 -9.77 -13.53 13.89
CA VAL A 300 -10.07 -14.34 12.71
C VAL A 300 -10.23 -15.79 13.16
N ILE A 301 -11.40 -16.35 12.92
CA ILE A 301 -11.78 -17.70 13.33
C ILE A 301 -11.18 -18.72 12.36
N LYS A 302 -10.98 -19.96 12.78
CA LYS A 302 -10.45 -21.00 11.91
C LYS A 302 -11.43 -21.36 10.78
N THR A 303 -12.63 -21.79 11.16
CA THR A 303 -13.74 -22.04 10.22
C THR A 303 -15.03 -21.39 10.70
N ILE A 304 -15.86 -20.94 9.74
CA ILE A 304 -17.19 -20.41 10.03
C ILE A 304 -18.21 -21.16 9.18
N SER A 305 -19.04 -22.00 9.80
CA SER A 305 -20.19 -22.64 9.17
C SER A 305 -21.49 -22.01 9.68
N VAL A 306 -22.25 -21.38 8.77
CA VAL A 306 -23.53 -20.73 9.06
C VAL A 306 -24.67 -21.47 8.38
N GLY A 307 -25.71 -21.80 9.13
CA GLY A 307 -26.94 -22.38 8.65
C GLY A 307 -26.97 -23.91 8.68
N GLY A 308 -27.93 -24.48 7.95
CA GLY A 308 -28.30 -25.90 7.98
C GLY A 308 -29.74 -26.10 7.49
N ASP A 309 -30.20 -27.36 7.44
CA ASP A 309 -31.56 -27.68 7.02
C ASP A 309 -32.57 -26.95 7.92
N SER A 310 -33.45 -26.14 7.32
CA SER A 310 -34.47 -25.27 7.96
C SER A 310 -33.97 -23.98 8.65
N CYS A 311 -32.68 -23.66 8.59
CA CYS A 311 -32.15 -22.41 9.11
C CYS A 311 -32.26 -21.29 8.07
N VAL A 312 -32.71 -20.10 8.48
CA VAL A 312 -32.69 -18.88 7.65
C VAL A 312 -31.82 -17.84 8.32
N ASN A 313 -30.81 -17.33 7.61
CA ASN A 313 -29.95 -16.25 8.06
C ASN A 313 -30.18 -15.01 7.18
N VAL A 314 -30.35 -13.85 7.80
CA VAL A 314 -30.59 -12.59 7.10
C VAL A 314 -29.60 -11.56 7.61
N VAL A 315 -28.73 -11.06 6.74
CA VAL A 315 -27.84 -9.94 7.08
C VAL A 315 -28.70 -8.70 7.37
N PRO A 316 -28.42 -7.94 8.43
CA PRO A 316 -29.19 -6.73 8.72
C PRO A 316 -29.18 -5.75 7.53
N PRO A 317 -30.32 -5.13 7.18
CA PRO A 317 -30.35 -4.12 6.13
C PRO A 317 -29.45 -2.92 6.45
N PHE A 318 -28.80 -2.36 5.43
CA PHE A 318 -27.94 -1.17 5.55
C PHE A 318 -26.71 -1.37 6.46
N THR A 319 -26.22 -2.61 6.58
CA THR A 319 -24.98 -2.93 7.28
C THR A 319 -23.98 -3.61 6.37
N ASP A 320 -22.70 -3.35 6.62
CA ASP A 320 -21.59 -4.07 6.02
C ASP A 320 -21.07 -5.07 7.04
N VAL A 321 -21.13 -6.36 6.69
CA VAL A 321 -20.66 -7.46 7.54
C VAL A 321 -19.46 -8.11 6.85
N THR A 322 -18.36 -8.26 7.59
CA THR A 322 -17.22 -9.06 7.15
C THR A 322 -17.09 -10.28 8.04
N LEU A 323 -17.21 -11.47 7.45
CA LEU A 323 -16.84 -12.73 8.07
C LEU A 323 -15.43 -13.07 7.62
N ARG A 324 -14.51 -13.24 8.57
CA ARG A 324 -13.12 -13.58 8.28
C ARG A 324 -12.74 -14.91 8.91
N ALA A 325 -12.19 -15.81 8.10
CA ALA A 325 -11.72 -17.11 8.56
C ALA A 325 -10.34 -17.48 7.99
N THR A 326 -9.63 -18.42 8.60
CA THR A 326 -8.33 -18.89 8.07
C THR A 326 -8.45 -20.05 7.09
N GLU A 327 -9.33 -21.01 7.36
CA GLU A 327 -9.45 -22.23 6.56
C GLU A 327 -10.69 -22.23 5.66
N GLY A 328 -11.80 -21.65 6.12
CA GLY A 328 -13.00 -21.61 5.28
C GLY A 328 -14.21 -20.98 5.93
N ILE A 329 -15.12 -20.55 5.06
CA ILE A 329 -16.46 -20.11 5.42
C ILE A 329 -17.45 -20.94 4.60
N GLU A 330 -18.38 -21.60 5.28
CA GLU A 330 -19.43 -22.41 4.69
C GLU A 330 -20.80 -21.79 5.00
N ILE A 331 -21.61 -21.56 3.96
CA ILE A 331 -23.00 -21.13 4.11
C ILE A 331 -23.90 -22.28 3.69
N ARG A 332 -24.73 -22.77 4.62
CA ARG A 332 -25.61 -23.93 4.46
C ARG A 332 -27.08 -23.51 4.53
N GLY A 333 -27.87 -23.90 3.53
CA GLY A 333 -29.31 -23.59 3.50
C GLY A 333 -29.62 -22.14 3.09
N ASP A 334 -30.71 -21.59 3.61
CA ASP A 334 -31.23 -20.29 3.19
C ASP A 334 -30.45 -19.13 3.83
N PHE A 335 -29.90 -18.26 2.98
CA PHE A 335 -29.15 -17.08 3.39
C PHE A 335 -29.57 -15.86 2.56
N GLN A 336 -29.82 -14.73 3.21
CA GLN A 336 -30.33 -13.51 2.57
C GLN A 336 -29.46 -12.30 2.88
N VAL A 337 -29.04 -11.60 1.82
CA VAL A 337 -28.43 -10.27 1.91
C VAL A 337 -29.43 -9.28 1.31
N PRO A 338 -30.24 -8.58 2.13
CA PRO A 338 -31.29 -7.69 1.65
C PRO A 338 -30.71 -6.44 0.99
N THR A 339 -31.53 -5.73 0.22
CA THR A 339 -31.14 -4.46 -0.43
C THR A 339 -30.54 -3.49 0.58
N GLY A 340 -29.36 -2.96 0.26
CA GLY A 340 -28.62 -2.03 1.10
C GLY A 340 -27.65 -2.68 2.08
N ALA A 341 -27.71 -4.00 2.28
CA ALA A 341 -26.71 -4.74 3.05
C ALA A 341 -25.55 -5.22 2.15
N GLN A 342 -24.37 -5.41 2.76
CA GLN A 342 -23.22 -6.03 2.12
C GLN A 342 -22.66 -7.15 3.02
N LEU A 343 -22.27 -8.26 2.40
CA LEU A 343 -21.58 -9.37 3.07
C LEU A 343 -20.25 -9.61 2.37
N TYR A 344 -19.18 -9.53 3.14
CA TYR A 344 -17.83 -9.85 2.74
C TYR A 344 -17.42 -11.16 3.39
N LEU A 345 -17.00 -12.11 2.57
CA LEU A 345 -16.41 -13.36 3.03
C LEU A 345 -14.93 -13.29 2.73
N ASP A 346 -14.11 -13.33 3.77
CA ASP A 346 -12.67 -13.25 3.64
C ASP A 346 -12.01 -14.49 4.24
N VAL A 347 -11.44 -15.33 3.38
CA VAL A 347 -10.70 -16.52 3.81
C VAL A 347 -9.23 -16.28 3.56
N ASN A 348 -8.47 -16.16 4.66
CA ASN A 348 -7.06 -15.81 4.60
C ASN A 348 -6.22 -16.62 5.59
N ARG A 349 -5.24 -17.37 5.08
CA ARG A 349 -4.40 -18.25 5.90
C ARG A 349 -3.48 -17.44 6.81
N GLU A 350 -3.19 -18.01 7.97
CA GLU A 350 -2.30 -17.42 8.97
C GLU A 350 -0.84 -17.42 8.48
N GLU A 351 -0.35 -18.57 7.99
CA GLU A 351 0.95 -18.78 7.33
C GLU A 351 0.90 -19.97 6.36
#